data_AF-A0A9X3KL53-F1
#
_entry.id   AF-A0A9X3KL53-F1
#
_cell.length_a   1.000
_cell.length_b   1.000
_cell.length_c   1.000
_cell.angle_alpha   90.00
_cell.angle_beta   90.00
_cell.angle_gamma   90.00
#
_symmetry.space_group_name_H-M   'P 1'
#
loop_
_entity.id
_entity.type
_entity.pdbx_description
1 polymer ?
#
loop_
_entity_poly.entity_id
_entity_poly.type
_entity_poly.pdbx_seq_one_letter_code
_entity_poly.pdbx_strand_id
1 'polypeptide(L)'
;MGEINLEQREIEAIKAVDERELSKLIDEAIRTERAGDLYRLRLRDCGEYVASKLHYFEKALNAYRDAKSAKKRDETYSYLRRMGYDLSFGFGRVKHRMETEERQRPYWCVDDGVYWPHHFTNNLSVTISYRWRKAVEDDWSFCSITFHHKVVPRPSYLQPQPKRKPSKTKQEEIRQNELSSTWEHMMKSALYKVRDYFEGGGDGHQIPETFTAVPDRDGHLNNFSLKFWTDDAKAASASAAT
;
A
#
# COMPACT_ATOMS: atom_id res chain seq x y z
N MET A 1 -10.79 5.02 -1.71
CA MET A 1 -9.76 3.99 -1.46
C MET A 1 -8.76 4.58 -0.48
N GLY A 2 -8.74 4.08 0.75
CA GLY A 2 -7.72 4.46 1.73
C GLY A 2 -6.36 3.86 1.35
N GLU A 3 -5.30 4.66 1.41
CA GLU A 3 -3.94 4.19 1.09
C GLU A 3 -3.42 3.24 2.18
N ILE A 4 -3.76 3.49 3.45
CA ILE A 4 -3.34 2.68 4.61
C ILE A 4 -4.50 1.93 5.26
N ASN A 5 -5.70 2.51 5.32
CA ASN A 5 -6.81 1.97 6.08
C ASN A 5 -7.81 1.27 5.15
N LEU A 6 -8.28 0.09 5.56
CA LEU A 6 -9.38 -0.60 4.88
C LEU A 6 -10.70 0.16 5.07
N GLU A 7 -11.47 0.28 3.99
CA GLU A 7 -12.79 0.90 4.05
C GLU A 7 -13.79 -0.02 4.79
N GLN A 8 -14.80 0.56 5.43
CA GLN A 8 -15.78 -0.20 6.22
C GLN A 8 -16.49 -1.28 5.39
N ARG A 9 -16.82 -0.97 4.12
CA ARG A 9 -17.40 -1.93 3.18
C ARG A 9 -16.46 -3.10 2.88
N GLU A 10 -15.16 -2.83 2.74
CA GLU A 10 -14.16 -3.88 2.48
C GLU A 10 -14.04 -4.79 3.70
N ILE A 11 -14.01 -4.23 4.91
CA ILE A 11 -13.95 -4.99 6.17
C ILE A 11 -15.14 -5.93 6.30
N GLU A 12 -16.36 -5.44 6.05
CA GLU A 12 -17.57 -6.26 6.10
C GLU A 12 -17.55 -7.40 5.07
N ALA A 13 -17.09 -7.11 3.84
CA ALA A 13 -16.94 -8.13 2.80
C ALA A 13 -15.89 -9.19 3.18
N ILE A 14 -14.74 -8.78 3.73
CA ILE A 14 -13.68 -9.70 4.16
C ILE A 14 -14.16 -10.58 5.32
N LYS A 15 -14.89 -10.02 6.29
CA LYS A 15 -15.44 -10.78 7.43
C LYS A 15 -16.48 -11.82 7.02
N ALA A 16 -17.21 -11.57 5.95
CA ALA A 16 -18.24 -12.50 5.45
C ALA A 16 -17.65 -13.76 4.79
N VAL A 17 -16.36 -13.78 4.46
CA VAL A 17 -15.72 -14.88 3.72
C VAL A 17 -14.91 -15.77 4.67
N ASP A 18 -15.25 -17.06 4.71
CA ASP A 18 -14.43 -18.09 5.37
C ASP A 18 -13.28 -18.51 4.44
N GLU A 19 -12.03 -18.44 4.94
CA GLU A 19 -10.83 -18.86 4.21
C GLU A 19 -10.86 -20.34 3.83
N ARG A 20 -11.37 -21.20 4.71
CA ARG A 20 -11.48 -22.64 4.46
C ARG A 20 -12.51 -22.93 3.38
N GLU A 21 -13.60 -22.17 3.37
CA GLU A 21 -14.61 -22.25 2.31
C GLU A 21 -14.03 -21.77 0.98
N LEU A 22 -13.31 -20.65 0.97
CA LEU A 22 -12.62 -20.13 -0.21
C LEU A 22 -11.68 -21.18 -0.81
N SER A 23 -10.79 -21.78 -0.01
CA SER A 23 -9.87 -22.82 -0.52
C SER A 23 -10.62 -24.02 -1.10
N LYS A 24 -11.72 -24.46 -0.48
CA LYS A 24 -12.55 -25.56 -1.00
C LYS A 24 -13.21 -25.20 -2.33
N LEU A 25 -13.77 -24.00 -2.45
CA LEU A 25 -14.40 -23.54 -3.69
C LEU A 25 -13.39 -23.34 -4.82
N ILE A 26 -12.16 -22.97 -4.51
CA ILE A 26 -11.06 -22.94 -5.49
C ILE A 26 -10.76 -24.35 -5.99
N ASP A 27 -10.58 -25.32 -5.09
CA ASP A 27 -10.33 -26.71 -5.48
C ASP A 27 -11.50 -27.31 -6.30
N GLU A 28 -12.73 -26.99 -5.92
CA GLU A 28 -13.93 -27.40 -6.66
C GLU A 28 -14.00 -26.74 -8.03
N ALA A 29 -13.67 -25.44 -8.14
CA ALA A 29 -13.64 -24.74 -9.41
C ALA A 29 -12.58 -25.31 -10.36
N ILE A 30 -11.43 -25.75 -9.84
CA ILE A 30 -10.40 -26.43 -10.61
C ILE A 30 -10.89 -27.80 -11.11
N ARG A 31 -11.59 -28.57 -10.26
CA ARG A 31 -12.12 -29.90 -10.62
C ARG A 31 -13.27 -29.84 -11.64
N THR A 32 -14.16 -28.87 -11.47
CA THR A 32 -15.36 -28.70 -12.31
C THR A 32 -15.13 -27.80 -13.51
N GLU A 33 -13.95 -27.18 -13.61
CA GLU A 33 -13.58 -26.18 -14.62
C GLU A 33 -14.52 -24.96 -14.65
N ARG A 34 -15.17 -24.64 -13.52
CA ARG A 34 -16.20 -23.59 -13.40
C ARG A 34 -16.02 -22.76 -12.14
N ALA A 35 -16.03 -21.44 -12.28
CA ALA A 35 -15.90 -20.49 -11.17
C ALA A 35 -17.24 -20.04 -10.56
N GLY A 36 -18.36 -20.69 -10.88
CA GLY A 36 -19.71 -20.22 -10.55
C GLY A 36 -19.93 -19.96 -9.06
N ASP A 37 -19.53 -20.92 -8.22
CA ASP A 37 -19.75 -20.84 -6.77
C ASP A 37 -18.83 -19.82 -6.08
N LEU A 38 -17.67 -19.49 -6.67
CA LEU A 38 -16.77 -18.44 -6.16
C LEU A 38 -17.40 -17.05 -6.19
N TYR A 39 -18.35 -16.80 -7.11
CA TYR A 39 -19.04 -15.51 -7.18
C TYR A 39 -19.94 -15.24 -5.97
N ARG A 40 -20.37 -16.29 -5.25
CA ARG A 40 -21.16 -16.13 -4.01
C ARG A 40 -20.38 -15.46 -2.89
N LEU A 41 -19.06 -15.66 -2.86
CA LEU A 41 -18.16 -15.07 -1.86
C LEU A 41 -17.88 -13.58 -2.11
N ARG A 42 -18.36 -12.99 -3.21
CA ARG A 42 -18.21 -11.57 -3.53
C ARG A 42 -16.77 -11.04 -3.35
N LEU A 43 -15.77 -11.84 -3.72
CA LEU A 43 -14.34 -11.54 -3.52
C LEU A 43 -13.88 -10.21 -4.18
N ARG A 44 -14.63 -9.71 -5.17
CA ARG A 44 -14.39 -8.40 -5.80
C ARG A 44 -14.65 -7.22 -4.86
N ASP A 45 -15.50 -7.41 -3.85
CA ASP A 45 -15.79 -6.40 -2.82
C ASP A 45 -14.74 -6.40 -1.69
N CYS A 46 -13.81 -7.37 -1.65
CA CYS A 46 -12.74 -7.47 -0.65
C CYS A 46 -11.50 -6.60 -0.99
N GLY A 47 -11.66 -5.62 -1.88
CA GLY A 47 -10.61 -4.72 -2.34
C GLY A 47 -9.95 -5.09 -3.66
N GLU A 48 -9.28 -4.11 -4.28
CA GLU A 48 -8.69 -4.23 -5.62
C GLU A 48 -7.64 -5.35 -5.71
N TYR A 49 -6.84 -5.53 -4.66
CA TYR A 49 -5.83 -6.58 -4.61
C TYR A 49 -6.45 -7.98 -4.76
N VAL A 50 -7.50 -8.30 -3.99
CA VAL A 50 -8.19 -9.60 -4.08
C VAL A 50 -8.90 -9.74 -5.43
N ALA A 51 -9.56 -8.67 -5.90
CA ALA A 51 -10.21 -8.65 -7.20
C ALA A 51 -9.23 -8.95 -8.36
N SER A 52 -8.00 -8.42 -8.29
CA SER A 52 -6.95 -8.70 -9.28
C SER A 52 -6.53 -10.18 -9.27
N LYS A 53 -6.40 -10.78 -8.09
CA LYS A 53 -6.05 -12.21 -7.95
C LYS A 53 -7.17 -13.11 -8.48
N LEU A 54 -8.42 -12.76 -8.19
CA LEU A 54 -9.58 -13.46 -8.75
C LEU A 54 -9.55 -13.40 -10.29
N HIS A 55 -9.29 -12.22 -10.87
CA HIS A 55 -9.20 -12.07 -12.31
C HIS A 55 -8.11 -12.96 -12.94
N TYR A 56 -6.92 -13.03 -12.36
CA TYR A 56 -5.86 -13.91 -12.84
C TYR A 56 -6.22 -15.40 -12.72
N PHE A 57 -6.91 -15.79 -11.66
CA PHE A 57 -7.44 -17.14 -11.51
C PHE A 57 -8.49 -17.47 -12.59
N GLU A 58 -9.47 -16.59 -12.82
CA GLU A 58 -10.48 -16.75 -13.88
C GLU A 58 -9.83 -16.90 -15.26
N LYS A 59 -8.79 -16.10 -15.54
CA LYS A 59 -8.03 -16.18 -16.79
C LYS A 59 -7.30 -17.52 -16.93
N ALA A 60 -6.69 -18.02 -15.86
CA ALA A 60 -6.03 -19.31 -15.85
C ALA A 60 -7.02 -20.48 -16.03
N LEU A 61 -8.21 -20.37 -15.45
CA LEU A 61 -9.26 -21.36 -15.55
C LEU A 61 -9.78 -21.48 -16.99
N ASN A 62 -10.01 -20.35 -17.65
CA ASN A 62 -10.38 -20.32 -19.07
C ASN A 62 -9.29 -20.94 -19.95
N ALA A 63 -8.01 -20.61 -19.70
CA ALA A 63 -6.89 -21.18 -20.46
C ALA A 63 -6.77 -22.70 -20.28
N TYR A 64 -7.07 -23.24 -19.09
CA TYR A 64 -7.12 -24.68 -18.84
C TYR A 64 -8.25 -25.36 -19.60
N ARG A 65 -9.45 -24.75 -19.58
CA ARG A 65 -10.62 -25.25 -20.32
C ARG A 65 -10.39 -25.31 -21.83
N ASP A 66 -9.69 -24.31 -22.37
CA ASP A 66 -9.42 -24.21 -23.81
C ASP A 66 -8.26 -25.12 -24.27
N ALA A 67 -7.47 -25.66 -23.34
CA ALA A 67 -6.33 -26.53 -23.65
C ALA A 67 -6.80 -27.94 -24.07
N LYS A 68 -6.42 -28.35 -25.30
CA LYS A 68 -6.83 -29.63 -25.90
C LYS A 68 -5.75 -30.71 -25.89
N SER A 69 -4.47 -30.35 -25.92
CA SER A 69 -3.38 -31.33 -25.90
C SER A 69 -2.97 -31.68 -24.48
N ALA A 70 -2.57 -32.93 -24.25
CA ALA A 70 -2.17 -33.41 -22.92
C ALA A 70 -1.07 -32.54 -22.29
N LYS A 71 0.00 -32.27 -23.05
CA LYS A 71 1.09 -31.38 -22.60
C LYS A 71 0.58 -29.99 -22.23
N LYS A 72 -0.34 -29.42 -23.02
CA LYS A 72 -0.87 -28.07 -22.73
C LYS A 72 -1.80 -28.06 -21.54
N ARG A 73 -2.60 -29.12 -21.35
CA ARG A 73 -3.45 -29.30 -20.16
C ARG A 73 -2.60 -29.41 -18.89
N ASP A 74 -1.50 -30.14 -18.90
CA ASP A 74 -0.63 -30.24 -17.71
C ASP A 74 0.04 -28.91 -17.35
N GLU A 75 0.54 -28.17 -18.34
CA GLU A 75 1.10 -26.83 -18.15
C GLU A 75 0.06 -25.85 -17.58
N THR A 76 -1.13 -25.82 -18.19
CA THR A 76 -2.22 -24.91 -17.78
C THR A 76 -2.82 -25.31 -16.43
N TYR A 77 -2.88 -26.61 -16.10
CA TYR A 77 -3.29 -27.09 -14.78
C TYR A 77 -2.33 -26.65 -13.68
N SER A 78 -1.02 -26.77 -13.93
CA SER A 78 0.01 -26.33 -12.98
C SER A 78 -0.07 -24.82 -12.74
N TYR A 79 -0.28 -24.03 -13.80
CA TYR A 79 -0.47 -22.59 -13.70
C TYR A 79 -1.78 -22.22 -12.98
N LEU A 80 -2.88 -22.92 -13.27
CA LEU A 80 -4.16 -22.74 -12.61
C LEU A 80 -4.08 -23.00 -11.10
N ARG A 81 -3.46 -24.11 -10.69
CA ARG A 81 -3.21 -24.41 -9.27
C ARG A 81 -2.43 -23.30 -8.58
N ARG A 82 -1.40 -22.78 -9.23
CA ARG A 82 -0.63 -21.64 -8.71
C ARG A 82 -1.50 -20.40 -8.54
N MET A 83 -2.33 -20.05 -9.52
CA MET A 83 -3.24 -18.89 -9.41
C MET A 83 -4.31 -19.09 -8.33
N GLY A 84 -4.79 -20.32 -8.13
CA GLY A 84 -5.71 -20.66 -7.04
C GLY A 84 -5.05 -20.47 -5.67
N TYR A 85 -3.81 -20.95 -5.51
CA TYR A 85 -3.03 -20.69 -4.30
C TYR A 85 -2.77 -19.20 -4.10
N ASP A 86 -2.38 -18.46 -5.14
CA ASP A 86 -2.14 -17.01 -5.07
C ASP A 86 -3.41 -16.23 -4.66
N LEU A 87 -4.59 -16.68 -5.08
CA LEU A 87 -5.87 -16.11 -4.66
C LEU A 87 -6.15 -16.39 -3.17
N SER A 88 -6.05 -17.66 -2.75
CA SER A 88 -6.26 -18.05 -1.34
C SER A 88 -5.27 -17.34 -0.41
N PHE A 89 -4.00 -17.31 -0.78
CA PHE A 89 -2.94 -16.64 -0.04
C PHE A 89 -3.13 -15.13 -0.03
N GLY A 90 -3.48 -14.54 -1.17
CA GLY A 90 -3.74 -13.10 -1.29
C GLY A 90 -4.91 -12.67 -0.40
N PHE A 91 -5.99 -13.46 -0.37
CA PHE A 91 -7.12 -13.21 0.53
C PHE A 91 -6.72 -13.34 2.00
N GLY A 92 -6.02 -14.41 2.38
CA GLY A 92 -5.54 -14.60 3.76
C GLY A 92 -4.66 -13.45 4.25
N ARG A 93 -3.82 -12.88 3.37
CA ARG A 93 -3.02 -11.69 3.69
C ARG A 93 -3.88 -10.45 3.97
N VAL A 94 -4.92 -10.22 3.16
CA VAL A 94 -5.83 -9.08 3.35
C VAL A 94 -6.65 -9.26 4.63
N LYS A 95 -7.11 -10.48 4.93
CA LYS A 95 -7.82 -10.79 6.16
C LYS A 95 -6.94 -10.61 7.41
N HIS A 96 -5.71 -11.09 7.38
CA HIS A 96 -4.76 -10.88 8.47
C HIS A 96 -4.46 -9.38 8.72
N ARG A 97 -4.33 -8.60 7.63
CA ARG A 97 -4.21 -7.14 7.73
C ARG A 97 -5.45 -6.53 8.40
N MET A 98 -6.65 -6.93 7.99
CA MET A 98 -7.90 -6.47 8.59
C MET A 98 -7.95 -6.77 10.09
N GLU A 99 -7.64 -7.99 10.50
CA GLU A 99 -7.61 -8.38 11.93
C GLU A 99 -6.59 -7.55 12.74
N THR A 100 -5.45 -7.22 12.12
CA THR A 100 -4.42 -6.39 12.75
C THR A 100 -4.90 -4.95 12.90
N GLU A 101 -5.49 -4.37 11.85
CA GLU A 101 -6.09 -3.04 11.87
C GLU A 101 -7.23 -2.96 12.91
N GLU A 102 -8.08 -3.99 13.03
CA GLU A 102 -9.14 -4.02 14.04
C GLU A 102 -8.61 -4.00 15.47
N ARG A 103 -7.48 -4.65 15.73
CA ARG A 103 -6.83 -4.63 17.06
C ARG A 103 -6.15 -3.30 17.35
N GLN A 104 -5.66 -2.60 16.33
CA GLN A 104 -4.91 -1.35 16.44
C GLN A 104 -5.80 -0.10 16.42
N ARG A 105 -6.91 -0.13 15.68
CA ARG A 105 -7.88 0.96 15.54
C ARG A 105 -8.34 1.61 16.85
N PRO A 106 -8.49 0.86 17.97
CA PRO A 106 -8.82 1.48 19.25
C PRO A 106 -7.70 2.35 19.83
N TYR A 107 -6.45 2.21 19.40
CA TYR A 107 -5.31 2.93 19.99
C TYR A 107 -4.82 4.06 19.09
N TRP A 108 -4.79 3.84 17.78
CA TRP A 108 -4.33 4.84 16.84
C TRP A 108 -5.00 4.68 15.47
N CYS A 109 -5.01 5.77 14.73
CA CYS A 109 -5.49 5.83 13.35
C CYS A 109 -4.75 6.97 12.64
N VAL A 110 -4.12 6.64 11.53
CA VAL A 110 -3.51 7.61 10.62
C VAL A 110 -4.57 8.01 9.61
N ASP A 111 -4.69 9.30 9.32
CA ASP A 111 -5.62 9.80 8.31
C ASP A 111 -4.98 9.72 6.92
N ASP A 112 -5.60 8.96 6.03
CA ASP A 112 -5.13 8.78 4.64
C ASP A 112 -5.74 9.83 3.69
N GLY A 113 -6.65 10.67 4.19
CA GLY A 113 -7.31 11.74 3.44
C GLY A 113 -6.39 12.92 3.14
N VAL A 114 -5.18 12.68 2.66
CA VAL A 114 -4.22 13.73 2.35
C VAL A 114 -4.69 14.53 1.13
N TYR A 115 -4.84 15.83 1.31
CA TYR A 115 -5.28 16.74 0.25
C TYR A 115 -4.22 16.88 -0.86
N TRP A 116 -4.66 16.69 -2.10
CA TRP A 116 -3.81 16.82 -3.28
C TRP A 116 -3.61 18.31 -3.66
N PRO A 117 -2.37 18.82 -3.70
CA PRO A 117 -2.09 20.19 -4.08
C PRO A 117 -2.50 20.50 -5.52
N HIS A 118 -3.08 21.67 -5.76
CA HIS A 118 -3.43 22.12 -7.11
C HIS A 118 -2.23 22.42 -8.01
N HIS A 119 -1.08 22.75 -7.43
CA HIS A 119 0.14 23.07 -8.15
C HIS A 119 1.37 22.66 -7.32
N PHE A 120 2.40 22.13 -7.97
CA PHE A 120 3.62 21.70 -7.29
C PHE A 120 4.74 22.71 -7.49
N THR A 121 5.48 22.96 -6.41
CA THR A 121 6.73 23.72 -6.46
C THR A 121 7.90 22.80 -6.16
N ASN A 122 9.14 23.27 -6.33
CA ASN A 122 10.31 22.48 -5.96
C ASN A 122 10.38 22.22 -4.44
N ASN A 123 9.64 22.98 -3.62
CA ASN A 123 9.48 22.73 -2.20
C ASN A 123 8.17 21.96 -2.02
N LEU A 124 8.28 20.65 -1.92
CA LEU A 124 7.15 19.77 -1.67
C LEU A 124 6.90 19.69 -0.16
N SER A 125 5.63 19.71 0.23
CA SER A 125 5.21 19.44 1.60
C SER A 125 4.02 18.49 1.62
N VAL A 126 4.00 17.61 2.60
CA VAL A 126 2.87 16.72 2.91
C VAL A 126 2.61 16.78 4.40
N THR A 127 1.36 17.04 4.78
CA THR A 127 0.93 17.00 6.17
C THR A 127 0.08 15.76 6.38
N ILE A 128 0.41 14.97 7.39
CA ILE A 128 -0.32 13.77 7.79
C ILE A 128 -0.89 14.00 9.16
N SER A 129 -2.21 13.90 9.25
CA SER A 129 -2.94 13.93 10.51
C SER A 129 -3.06 12.52 11.06
N TYR A 130 -2.99 12.39 12.38
CA TYR A 130 -3.23 11.12 13.05
C TYR A 130 -3.88 11.37 14.41
N ARG A 131 -4.60 10.36 14.88
CA ARG A 131 -5.17 10.33 16.22
C ARG A 131 -4.63 9.12 16.96
N TRP A 132 -4.35 9.28 18.24
CA TRP A 132 -3.80 8.20 19.05
C TRP A 132 -4.16 8.37 20.53
N ARG A 133 -4.06 7.29 21.30
CA ARG A 133 -4.23 7.22 22.76
C ARG A 133 -3.53 5.99 23.32
N LYS A 134 -3.14 6.03 24.60
CA LYS A 134 -2.39 4.93 25.26
C LYS A 134 -3.32 3.83 25.73
N ALA A 135 -4.40 4.19 26.41
CA ALA A 135 -5.44 3.27 26.83
C ALA A 135 -6.77 3.54 26.11
N VAL A 136 -7.64 2.53 26.09
CA VAL A 136 -9.00 2.64 25.50
C VAL A 136 -9.88 3.62 26.29
N GLU A 137 -9.55 3.87 27.55
CA GLU A 137 -10.25 4.82 28.44
C GLU A 137 -9.75 6.27 28.27
N ASP A 138 -8.57 6.47 27.68
CA ASP A 138 -8.01 7.80 27.48
C ASP A 138 -8.73 8.55 26.34
N ASP A 139 -8.72 9.89 26.46
CA ASP A 139 -9.17 10.78 25.40
C ASP A 139 -8.24 10.72 24.18
N TRP A 140 -8.82 10.91 23.00
CA TRP A 140 -8.07 10.93 21.75
C TRP A 140 -7.19 12.18 21.64
N SER A 141 -5.90 11.97 21.45
CA SER A 141 -4.97 13.03 21.08
C SER A 141 -4.92 13.16 19.55
N PHE A 142 -5.19 14.36 19.05
CA PHE A 142 -5.12 14.69 17.62
C PHE A 142 -3.83 15.46 17.35
N CYS A 143 -3.01 14.93 16.45
CA CYS A 143 -1.72 15.52 16.11
C CYS A 143 -1.48 15.43 14.60
N SER A 144 -0.49 16.17 14.12
CA SER A 144 -0.10 16.16 12.72
C SER A 144 1.40 16.30 12.57
N ILE A 145 1.95 15.69 11.52
CA ILE A 145 3.36 15.83 11.12
C ILE A 145 3.42 16.37 9.69
N THR A 146 4.26 17.37 9.46
CA THR A 146 4.53 17.93 8.13
C THR A 146 5.91 17.53 7.64
N PHE A 147 5.95 16.80 6.53
CA PHE A 147 7.15 16.41 5.81
C PHE A 147 7.49 17.45 4.75
N HIS A 148 8.76 17.86 4.69
CA HIS A 148 9.28 18.79 3.69
C HIS A 148 10.34 18.12 2.83
N HIS A 149 10.27 18.30 1.51
CA HIS A 149 11.31 17.86 0.59
C HIS A 149 11.58 18.94 -0.46
N LYS A 150 12.87 19.25 -0.66
CA LYS A 150 13.31 20.15 -1.72
C LYS A 150 13.83 19.34 -2.90
N VAL A 151 13.06 19.32 -3.98
CA VAL A 151 13.42 18.67 -5.24
C VAL A 151 14.52 19.49 -5.91
N VAL A 152 15.67 18.85 -6.15
CA VAL A 152 16.77 19.41 -6.93
C VAL A 152 16.62 18.92 -8.37
N PRO A 153 16.20 19.76 -9.33
CA PRO A 153 16.05 19.34 -10.71
C PRO A 153 17.42 18.99 -11.29
N ARG A 154 17.64 17.71 -11.59
CA ARG A 154 18.86 17.24 -12.25
C ARG A 154 18.58 16.97 -13.72
N PRO A 155 19.50 17.34 -14.63
CA PRO A 155 19.36 16.98 -16.03
C PRO A 155 19.43 15.46 -16.17
N SER A 156 18.42 14.85 -16.78
CA SER A 156 18.46 13.42 -17.08
C SER A 156 19.39 13.17 -18.27
N TYR A 157 20.68 12.96 -18.00
CA TYR A 157 21.69 12.69 -19.02
C TYR A 157 21.52 11.33 -19.72
N LEU A 158 20.74 10.42 -19.12
CA LEU A 158 20.45 9.10 -19.66
C LEU A 158 19.21 9.06 -20.57
N GLN A 159 18.42 10.15 -20.60
CA GLN A 159 17.25 10.21 -21.48
C GLN A 159 17.67 10.69 -22.88
N PRO A 160 17.17 10.02 -23.95
CA PRO A 160 17.44 10.46 -25.30
C PRO A 160 16.94 11.88 -25.48
N GLN A 161 17.84 12.79 -25.84
CA GLN A 161 17.49 14.18 -26.04
C GLN A 161 16.46 14.28 -27.16
N PRO A 162 15.37 15.04 -26.97
CA PRO A 162 14.34 15.15 -27.98
C PRO A 162 14.93 15.80 -29.24
N LYS A 163 14.66 15.19 -30.40
CA LYS A 163 15.14 15.69 -31.71
C LYS A 163 14.69 17.13 -32.02
N ARG A 164 13.66 17.63 -31.33
CA ARG A 164 13.15 19.00 -31.43
C ARG A 164 12.97 19.56 -30.02
N LYS A 165 13.38 20.81 -29.80
CA LYS A 165 13.18 21.50 -28.52
C LYS A 165 11.68 21.50 -28.16
N PRO A 166 11.28 20.92 -27.02
CA PRO A 166 9.89 20.96 -26.59
C PRO A 166 9.43 22.40 -26.34
N SER A 167 8.14 22.68 -26.55
CA SER A 167 7.56 23.99 -26.24
C SER A 167 7.64 24.29 -24.74
N LYS A 168 7.61 25.57 -24.35
CA LYS A 168 7.60 25.97 -22.93
C LYS A 168 6.46 25.30 -22.16
N THR A 169 5.28 25.21 -22.77
CA THR A 169 4.11 24.53 -22.20
C THR A 169 4.39 23.06 -21.92
N LYS A 170 4.99 22.34 -22.88
CA LYS A 170 5.31 20.92 -22.71
C LYS A 170 6.42 20.69 -21.68
N GLN A 171 7.38 21.60 -21.58
CA GLN A 171 8.41 21.54 -20.54
C GLN A 171 7.82 21.72 -19.14
N GLU A 172 6.88 22.65 -18.97
CA GLU A 172 6.20 22.84 -17.69
C GLU A 172 5.29 21.66 -17.36
N GLU A 173 4.58 21.09 -18.33
CA GLU A 173 3.77 19.88 -18.15
C GLU A 173 4.62 18.69 -17.67
N ILE A 174 5.77 18.44 -18.31
CA ILE A 174 6.71 17.38 -17.89
C ILE A 174 7.17 17.64 -16.45
N ARG A 175 7.54 18.89 -16.12
CA ARG A 175 7.99 19.26 -14.78
C ARG A 175 6.90 19.05 -13.73
N GLN A 176 5.66 19.45 -14.00
CA GLN A 176 4.54 19.25 -13.08
C GLN A 176 4.23 17.75 -12.91
N ASN A 177 4.35 16.95 -13.97
CA ASN A 177 4.18 15.50 -13.89
C ASN A 177 5.28 14.82 -13.05
N GLU A 178 6.52 15.28 -13.15
CA GLU A 178 7.63 14.79 -12.32
C GLU A 178 7.45 15.19 -10.84
N LEU A 179 7.08 16.45 -10.58
CA LEU A 179 6.84 16.95 -9.23
C LEU A 179 5.64 16.26 -8.56
N SER A 180 4.55 16.06 -9.30
CA SER A 180 3.36 15.36 -8.79
C SER A 180 3.66 13.89 -8.47
N SER A 181 4.38 13.17 -9.35
CA SER A 181 4.81 11.80 -9.09
C SER A 181 5.72 11.70 -7.85
N THR A 182 6.63 12.67 -7.70
CA THR A 182 7.54 12.75 -6.54
C THR A 182 6.75 13.04 -5.26
N TRP A 183 5.76 13.94 -5.33
CA TRP A 183 4.90 14.26 -4.21
C TRP A 183 4.02 13.08 -3.81
N GLU A 184 3.44 12.34 -4.76
CA GLU A 184 2.65 11.14 -4.50
C GLU A 184 3.50 10.07 -3.81
N HIS A 185 4.73 9.85 -4.30
CA HIS A 185 5.65 8.93 -3.66
C HIS A 185 6.02 9.36 -2.23
N MET A 186 6.24 10.66 -2.02
CA MET A 186 6.50 11.23 -0.70
C MET A 186 5.31 11.04 0.24
N MET A 187 4.09 11.30 -0.24
CA MET A 187 2.86 11.13 0.52
C MET A 187 2.67 9.69 0.98
N LYS A 188 2.74 8.72 0.06
CA LYS A 188 2.61 7.28 0.40
C LYS A 188 3.69 6.83 1.37
N SER A 189 4.93 7.25 1.14
CA SER A 189 6.05 6.91 2.01
C SER A 189 5.88 7.50 3.41
N ALA A 190 5.44 8.76 3.53
CA ALA A 190 5.19 9.41 4.80
C ALA A 190 4.07 8.70 5.58
N LEU A 191 2.98 8.35 4.88
CA LEU A 191 1.84 7.57 5.40
C LEU A 191 2.31 6.24 6.01
N TYR A 192 3.07 5.46 5.24
CA TYR A 192 3.61 4.19 5.73
C TYR A 192 4.57 4.37 6.90
N LYS A 193 5.38 5.45 6.93
CA LYS A 193 6.29 5.69 8.07
C LYS A 193 5.59 6.03 9.36
N VAL A 194 4.54 6.85 9.33
CA VAL A 194 3.74 7.14 10.52
C VAL A 194 3.06 5.87 11.02
N ARG A 195 2.51 5.05 10.12
CA ARG A 195 1.95 3.73 10.45
C ARG A 195 2.99 2.80 11.09
N ASP A 196 4.14 2.60 10.45
CA ASP A 196 5.21 1.73 10.92
C ASP A 196 5.69 2.13 12.34
N TYR A 197 5.72 3.44 12.63
CA TYR A 197 6.08 3.95 13.95
C TYR A 197 5.08 3.51 15.03
N PHE A 198 3.78 3.62 14.77
CA PHE A 198 2.74 3.16 15.70
C PHE A 198 2.67 1.63 15.80
N GLU A 199 2.85 0.90 14.68
CA GLU A 199 2.96 -0.56 14.70
C GLU A 199 4.16 -1.03 15.55
N GLY A 200 5.25 -0.25 15.57
CA GLY A 200 6.41 -0.47 16.43
C GLY A 200 6.21 -0.15 17.91
N GLY A 201 5.03 0.34 18.32
CA GLY A 201 4.72 0.75 19.70
C GLY A 201 5.23 2.14 20.05
N GLY A 202 5.48 2.99 19.06
CA GLY A 202 5.90 4.37 19.25
C GLY A 202 4.83 5.24 19.92
N ASP A 203 5.28 6.24 20.69
CA ASP A 203 4.41 7.21 21.37
C ASP A 203 4.14 8.39 20.43
N GLY A 204 2.86 8.70 20.18
CA GLY A 204 2.48 9.78 19.27
C GLY A 204 3.00 11.15 19.69
N HIS A 205 3.29 11.38 20.98
CA HIS A 205 3.90 12.64 21.45
C HIS A 205 5.36 12.81 21.02
N GLN A 206 6.06 11.73 20.69
CA GLN A 206 7.47 11.81 20.25
C GLN A 206 7.60 12.12 18.75
N ILE A 207 6.49 12.13 18.02
CA ILE A 207 6.47 12.48 16.59
C ILE A 207 6.68 13.99 16.47
N PRO A 208 7.70 14.45 15.73
CA PRO A 208 7.93 15.88 15.54
C PRO A 208 6.82 16.50 14.68
N GLU A 209 6.52 17.78 14.93
CA GLU A 209 5.54 18.53 14.13
C GLU A 209 6.02 18.74 12.69
N THR A 210 7.34 18.90 12.49
CA THR A 210 7.96 19.07 11.17
C THR A 210 9.17 18.16 11.00
N PHE A 211 9.32 17.58 9.80
CA PHE A 211 10.47 16.76 9.44
C PHE A 211 10.92 17.08 8.01
N THR A 212 12.23 17.30 7.82
CA THR A 212 12.80 17.50 6.49
C THR A 212 13.33 16.17 5.97
N ALA A 213 12.82 15.73 4.83
CA ALA A 213 13.20 14.49 4.18
C ALA A 213 14.71 14.48 3.86
N VAL A 214 15.37 13.35 4.12
CA VAL A 214 16.79 13.13 3.83
C VAL A 214 16.89 12.43 2.47
N PRO A 215 17.20 13.14 1.37
CA PRO A 215 17.32 12.50 0.07
C PRO A 215 18.59 11.66 -0.02
N ASP A 216 18.60 10.70 -0.95
CA ASP A 216 19.82 9.95 -1.29
C ASP A 216 20.87 10.86 -1.95
N ARG A 217 22.08 10.33 -2.20
CA ARG A 217 23.17 10.98 -2.96
C ARG A 217 22.69 11.54 -4.30
N ASP A 218 21.71 10.88 -4.90
CA ASP A 218 21.11 11.26 -6.18
C ASP A 218 20.01 12.34 -6.05
N GLY A 219 19.60 12.71 -4.84
CA GLY A 219 18.56 13.70 -4.59
C GLY A 219 17.14 13.11 -4.56
N HIS A 220 17.00 11.81 -4.82
CA HIS A 220 15.72 11.11 -4.79
C HIS A 220 15.32 10.68 -3.37
N LEU A 221 14.01 10.57 -3.15
CA LEU A 221 13.46 9.97 -1.95
C LEU A 221 13.59 8.44 -2.05
N ASN A 222 14.02 7.81 -0.96
CA ASN A 222 14.08 6.37 -0.80
C ASN A 222 13.28 5.94 0.45
N ASN A 223 13.26 4.64 0.71
CA ASN A 223 12.49 4.05 1.83
C ASN A 223 12.92 4.54 3.23
N PHE A 224 14.07 5.21 3.36
CA PHE A 224 14.59 5.74 4.63
C PHE A 224 14.50 7.27 4.71
N SER A 225 14.23 7.96 3.60
CA SER A 225 14.23 9.42 3.53
C SER A 225 13.25 10.10 4.47
N LEU A 226 12.18 9.41 4.89
CA LEU A 226 11.12 9.93 5.74
C LEU A 226 11.08 9.23 7.11
N LYS A 227 12.12 8.47 7.47
CA LYS A 227 12.23 7.84 8.80
C LYS A 227 12.61 8.92 9.81
N PHE A 228 11.65 9.39 10.60
CA PHE A 228 11.83 10.45 11.59
C PHE A 228 12.23 9.95 12.98
N TRP A 229 12.18 8.64 13.23
CA TRP A 229 12.65 8.01 14.47
C TRP A 229 13.98 7.29 14.23
N THR A 230 14.96 7.50 15.10
CA THR A 230 16.20 6.73 15.11
C THR A 230 16.03 5.46 15.94
N ASP A 231 16.62 4.34 15.50
CA ASP A 231 16.60 3.09 16.28
C ASP A 231 17.38 3.23 17.61
N ASP A 232 18.16 4.31 17.76
CA ASP A 232 18.93 4.64 18.97
C ASP A 232 18.07 4.97 20.20
N ALA A 233 16.79 5.35 20.05
CA ALA A 233 15.89 5.46 21.19
C ALA A 233 15.63 4.09 21.88
N LYS A 234 15.80 2.99 21.13
CA LYS A 234 15.75 1.62 21.65
C LYS A 234 17.09 1.19 22.28
N ALA A 235 18.21 1.78 21.87
CA ALA A 235 19.52 1.55 22.49
C ALA A 235 19.69 2.36 23.80
N ALA A 236 19.17 3.59 23.85
CA ALA A 236 19.23 4.45 25.05
C ALA A 236 18.31 3.98 26.18
N SER A 237 17.15 3.39 25.87
CA SER A 237 16.28 2.77 26.88
C SER A 237 16.82 1.44 27.42
N ALA A 238 17.65 0.73 26.64
CA ALA A 238 18.35 -0.48 27.08
C ALA A 238 19.60 -0.17 27.94
N SER A 239 20.31 0.94 27.70
CA SER A 239 21.47 1.31 28.51
C SER A 239 21.12 2.00 29.83
N ALA A 240 19.94 2.60 29.95
CA ALA A 240 19.45 3.20 31.20
C ALA A 240 18.93 2.17 32.22
N ALA A 241 18.86 0.88 31.85
CA ALA A 241 18.40 -0.22 32.70
C ALA A 241 19.53 -1.11 33.24
N THR A 242 20.80 -0.64 33.18
CA THR A 242 21.96 -1.32 33.79
C THR A 242 22.65 -0.39 34.78
#